data_AF-A0A914ZAK4-F1
#
_entry.id   AF-A0A914ZAK4-F1
#
_cell.length_a   1.000
_cell.length_b   1.000
_cell.length_c   1.000
_cell.angle_alpha   90.00
_cell.angle_beta   90.00
_cell.angle_gamma   90.00
#
_symmetry.space_group_name_H-M   'P 1'
#
loop_
_entity.id
_entity.type
_entity.pdbx_description
1 polymer ?
#
loop_
_entity_poly.entity_id
_entity_poly.type
_entity_poly.pdbx_seq_one_letter_code
_entity_poly.pdbx_strand_id
1 'polypeptide(L)'
;MAFNNPWKQATLQPWPIPVVGKPTMRVLHLTDIHVDRKYSVGTEADCSHGAIETYKYCCRAQNSSSTIKIPAGKYGTPAKCDIPFIMFEETMKWISSHERNLDYIIITGDFESHDVWANNKETTTANLINITDTIYQYFPNIPVFQTFGNHEGVPEDSFAPHSISEYDSRGPQWLYKVLNQTWTKWLPTSVQETIM
;
A
#
# COMPACT_ATOMS: atom_id res chain seq x y z
N MET A 1 23.08 -22.50 -22.28
CA MET A 1 23.93 -21.30 -22.20
C MET A 1 23.97 -20.87 -20.74
N ALA A 2 25.12 -20.95 -20.10
CA ALA A 2 25.30 -20.43 -18.74
C ALA A 2 25.59 -18.93 -18.86
N PHE A 3 24.81 -18.10 -18.18
CA PHE A 3 25.09 -16.67 -18.08
C PHE A 3 26.33 -16.48 -17.20
N ASN A 4 27.47 -16.13 -17.82
CA ASN A 4 28.62 -15.63 -17.08
C ASN A 4 28.23 -14.28 -16.48
N ASN A 5 28.00 -14.22 -15.17
CA ASN A 5 27.78 -12.97 -14.46
C ASN A 5 29.13 -12.21 -14.35
N PRO A 6 29.32 -11.08 -15.05
CA PRO A 6 30.57 -10.31 -15.02
C PRO A 6 30.76 -9.53 -13.71
N TRP A 7 29.74 -9.47 -12.85
CA TRP A 7 29.80 -8.78 -11.57
C TRP A 7 30.34 -9.74 -10.51
N LYS A 8 31.57 -9.50 -10.04
CA LYS A 8 32.04 -10.11 -8.78
C LYS A 8 31.03 -9.70 -7.70
N GLN A 9 30.28 -10.68 -7.20
CA GLN A 9 29.39 -10.48 -6.07
C GLN A 9 30.21 -9.86 -4.95
N ALA A 10 29.83 -8.65 -4.52
CA ALA A 10 30.54 -7.96 -3.46
C ALA A 10 30.59 -8.89 -2.23
N THR A 11 31.78 -9.06 -1.65
CA THR A 11 31.94 -9.86 -0.44
C THR A 11 31.10 -9.22 0.64
N LEU A 12 30.01 -9.88 1.05
CA LEU A 12 29.15 -9.40 2.13
C LEU A 12 30.01 -9.24 3.38
N GLN A 13 30.22 -7.99 3.79
CA GLN A 13 30.86 -7.70 5.06
C GLN A 13 29.87 -8.10 6.17
N PRO A 14 30.34 -8.72 7.26
CA PRO A 14 29.48 -8.97 8.41
C PRO A 14 28.94 -7.64 8.95
N TRP A 15 27.66 -7.63 9.33
CA TRP A 15 27.07 -6.47 9.97
C TRP A 15 27.82 -6.11 11.25
N PRO A 16 28.07 -4.81 11.51
CA PRO A 16 28.72 -4.39 12.75
C PRO A 16 27.89 -4.83 13.95
N ILE A 17 28.56 -5.36 14.98
CA ILE A 17 27.90 -5.74 16.23
C ILE A 17 27.51 -4.47 16.97
N PRO A 18 26.21 -4.25 17.30
CA PRO A 18 25.79 -3.09 18.06
C PRO A 18 26.46 -3.02 19.42
N VAL A 19 26.88 -1.83 19.85
CA VAL A 19 27.44 -1.61 21.19
C VAL A 19 26.33 -1.76 22.23
N VAL A 20 26.55 -2.64 23.21
CA VAL A 20 25.61 -2.89 24.31
C VAL A 20 25.35 -1.60 25.11
N GLY A 21 24.09 -1.35 25.46
CA GLY A 21 23.68 -0.22 26.30
C GLY A 21 23.49 1.11 25.57
N LYS A 22 23.57 1.14 24.23
CA LYS A 22 23.16 2.31 23.45
C LYS A 22 21.64 2.40 23.34
N PRO A 23 21.07 3.63 23.27
CA PRO A 23 19.66 3.81 22.96
C PRO A 23 19.30 3.13 21.63
N THR A 24 18.13 2.52 21.59
CA THR A 24 17.59 1.86 20.40
C THR A 24 16.35 2.59 19.92
N MET A 25 16.14 2.63 18.61
CA MET A 25 14.87 3.07 18.03
C MET A 25 14.00 1.86 17.66
N ARG A 26 12.69 1.99 17.85
CA ARG A 26 11.68 1.03 17.41
C ARG A 26 10.88 1.66 16.28
N VAL A 27 11.03 1.10 15.09
CA VAL A 27 10.44 1.62 13.86
C VAL A 27 9.45 0.59 13.33
N LEU A 28 8.19 1.00 13.17
CA LEU A 28 7.22 0.21 12.44
C LEU A 28 7.38 0.51 10.94
N HIS A 29 7.45 -0.53 10.12
CA HIS A 29 7.51 -0.39 8.67
C HIS A 29 6.30 -1.11 8.06
N LEU A 30 5.47 -0.36 7.35
CA LEU A 30 4.31 -0.84 6.60
C LEU A 30 4.55 -0.62 5.10
N THR A 31 4.15 -1.57 4.28
CA THR A 31 4.30 -1.51 2.82
C THR A 31 3.22 -2.38 2.19
N ASP A 32 2.89 -2.11 0.92
CA ASP A 32 2.03 -2.96 0.08
C ASP A 32 0.72 -3.31 0.81
N ILE A 33 0.03 -2.29 1.33
CA ILE A 33 -1.17 -2.47 2.15
C ILE A 33 -2.30 -3.09 1.30
N HIS A 34 -2.44 -2.67 0.04
CA HIS A 34 -3.40 -3.15 -0.95
C HIS A 34 -4.77 -3.50 -0.37
N VAL A 35 -5.56 -2.49 -0.03
CA VAL A 35 -6.91 -2.72 0.50
C VAL A 35 -7.89 -2.91 -0.65
N ASP A 36 -8.54 -4.07 -0.66
CA ASP A 36 -9.70 -4.31 -1.50
C ASP A 36 -11.00 -3.87 -0.82
N ARG A 37 -11.55 -2.73 -1.27
CA ARG A 37 -12.84 -2.21 -0.78
C ARG A 37 -14.06 -3.02 -1.26
N LYS A 38 -13.89 -3.93 -2.22
CA LYS A 38 -14.92 -4.81 -2.75
C LYS A 38 -14.76 -6.27 -2.28
N TYR A 39 -13.79 -6.55 -1.41
CA TYR A 39 -13.58 -7.88 -0.85
C TYR A 39 -14.86 -8.38 -0.20
N SER A 40 -15.27 -9.61 -0.52
CA SER A 40 -16.53 -10.18 -0.07
C SER A 40 -16.30 -11.59 0.48
N VAL A 41 -16.50 -11.71 1.80
CA VAL A 41 -16.34 -12.97 2.54
C VAL A 41 -17.25 -14.05 1.96
N GLY A 42 -16.71 -15.26 1.80
CA GLY A 42 -17.42 -16.42 1.27
C GLY A 42 -17.44 -16.53 -0.25
N THR A 43 -16.97 -15.53 -0.99
CA THR A 43 -16.85 -15.62 -2.46
C THR A 43 -15.68 -16.50 -2.89
N GLU A 44 -15.61 -16.87 -4.17
CA GLU A 44 -14.52 -17.70 -4.68
C GLU A 44 -13.18 -16.97 -4.59
N ALA A 45 -12.19 -17.61 -3.95
CA ALA A 45 -10.84 -17.12 -3.80
C ALA A 45 -9.86 -17.74 -4.81
N ASP A 46 -10.11 -18.95 -5.30
CA ASP A 46 -9.30 -19.62 -6.34
C ASP A 46 -10.05 -19.65 -7.66
N CYS A 47 -10.27 -18.45 -8.17
CA CYS A 47 -11.04 -18.25 -9.37
C CYS A 47 -10.20 -18.59 -10.62
N SER A 48 -10.39 -19.81 -11.15
CA SER A 48 -9.75 -20.27 -12.39
C SER A 48 -10.37 -19.60 -13.62
N HIS A 49 -9.56 -18.99 -14.47
CA HIS A 49 -10.07 -18.34 -15.68
C HIS A 49 -9.14 -18.67 -16.84
N GLY A 50 -9.69 -19.21 -17.94
CA GLY A 50 -8.92 -19.58 -19.13
C GLY A 50 -8.27 -18.38 -19.84
N ALA A 51 -7.74 -18.63 -21.05
CA ALA A 51 -6.74 -17.87 -21.84
C ALA A 51 -6.78 -16.32 -21.92
N ILE A 52 -7.75 -15.62 -21.33
CA ILE A 52 -7.69 -14.19 -21.01
C ILE A 52 -7.33 -14.07 -19.52
N GLU A 53 -6.15 -14.58 -19.14
CA GLU A 53 -5.75 -14.85 -17.75
C GLU A 53 -5.31 -13.64 -16.94
N THR A 54 -5.29 -12.43 -17.51
CA THR A 54 -4.46 -11.36 -16.94
C THR A 54 -5.15 -10.46 -15.90
N TYR A 55 -6.48 -10.47 -15.76
CA TYR A 55 -7.16 -9.42 -14.97
C TYR A 55 -8.43 -9.86 -14.23
N LYS A 56 -8.49 -11.09 -13.70
CA LYS A 56 -9.59 -11.47 -12.81
C LYS A 56 -9.09 -11.71 -11.39
N TYR A 57 -9.23 -10.65 -10.63
CA TYR A 57 -9.00 -10.53 -9.21
C TYR A 57 -10.15 -11.19 -8.42
N CYS A 58 -9.84 -12.14 -7.55
CA CYS A 58 -10.80 -13.01 -6.87
C CYS A 58 -11.34 -12.36 -5.58
N CYS A 59 -12.01 -13.13 -4.72
CA CYS A 59 -12.55 -12.70 -3.42
C CYS A 59 -13.56 -11.54 -3.49
N ARG A 60 -14.24 -11.36 -4.61
CA ARG A 60 -15.30 -10.36 -4.81
C ARG A 60 -16.57 -11.01 -5.31
N ALA A 61 -17.70 -10.35 -5.08
CA ALA A 61 -18.97 -10.80 -5.64
C ALA A 61 -18.90 -10.80 -7.18
N GLN A 62 -19.20 -11.94 -7.80
CA GLN A 62 -19.26 -12.08 -9.25
C GLN A 62 -20.71 -12.15 -9.74
N ASN A 63 -20.96 -11.62 -10.94
CA ASN A 63 -22.30 -11.60 -11.55
C ASN A 63 -22.77 -12.98 -12.02
N SER A 64 -21.88 -13.98 -12.14
CA SER A 64 -22.24 -15.35 -12.49
C SER A 64 -22.22 -16.26 -11.28
N SER A 65 -23.03 -17.32 -11.30
CA SER A 65 -23.07 -18.41 -10.31
C SER A 65 -21.77 -19.24 -10.35
N SER A 66 -20.63 -18.63 -10.01
CA SER A 66 -19.37 -19.33 -9.86
C SER A 66 -19.49 -20.34 -8.73
N THR A 67 -19.10 -21.59 -9.02
CA THR A 67 -18.98 -22.61 -7.98
C THR A 67 -17.87 -22.17 -7.03
N ILE A 68 -18.19 -22.07 -5.73
CA ILE A 68 -17.22 -21.74 -4.68
C ILE A 68 -16.49 -23.03 -4.27
N LYS A 69 -15.22 -23.13 -4.64
CA LYS A 69 -14.25 -24.16 -4.28
C LYS A 69 -13.48 -23.73 -3.05
N ILE A 70 -12.97 -22.50 -3.04
CA ILE A 70 -12.25 -21.91 -1.90
C ILE A 70 -12.99 -20.65 -1.45
N PRO A 71 -13.74 -20.68 -0.33
CA PRO A 71 -14.42 -19.50 0.16
C PRO A 71 -13.44 -18.46 0.71
N ALA A 72 -13.66 -17.19 0.36
CA ALA A 72 -12.91 -16.06 0.85
C ALA A 72 -13.06 -15.89 2.37
N GLY A 73 -11.95 -15.81 3.10
CA GLY A 73 -11.91 -15.71 4.55
C GLY A 73 -12.27 -14.32 5.06
N LYS A 74 -12.66 -14.22 6.34
CA LYS A 74 -12.99 -12.93 6.96
C LYS A 74 -11.83 -11.92 6.94
N TYR A 75 -10.61 -12.40 7.13
CA TYR A 75 -9.40 -11.58 7.26
C TYR A 75 -8.48 -11.69 6.03
N GLY A 76 -8.98 -12.21 4.91
CA GLY A 76 -8.18 -12.53 3.73
C GLY A 76 -8.07 -14.03 3.47
N THR A 77 -7.54 -14.36 2.30
CA THR A 77 -7.29 -15.73 1.84
C THR A 77 -5.96 -15.76 1.10
N PRO A 78 -5.09 -16.78 1.31
CA PRO A 78 -3.85 -16.94 0.55
C PRO A 78 -4.15 -17.40 -0.90
N ALA A 79 -4.66 -16.48 -1.71
CA ALA A 79 -5.04 -16.68 -3.10
C ALA A 79 -4.83 -15.37 -3.89
N LYS A 80 -5.37 -15.27 -5.12
CA LYS A 80 -5.27 -14.06 -5.96
C LYS A 80 -6.26 -12.97 -5.51
N CYS A 81 -6.06 -12.48 -4.30
CA CYS A 81 -6.88 -11.47 -3.63
C CYS A 81 -5.96 -10.56 -2.82
N ASP A 82 -6.26 -9.25 -2.74
CA ASP A 82 -5.68 -8.43 -1.68
C ASP A 82 -6.58 -8.46 -0.44
N ILE A 83 -6.21 -7.67 0.58
CA ILE A 83 -6.80 -7.80 1.91
C ILE A 83 -8.13 -7.04 2.02
N PRO A 84 -9.12 -7.57 2.77
CA PRO A 84 -10.28 -6.79 3.13
C PRO A 84 -9.88 -5.69 4.12
N PHE A 85 -10.61 -4.57 4.12
CA PHE A 85 -10.34 -3.46 5.04
C PHE A 85 -10.32 -3.87 6.52
N ILE A 86 -11.12 -4.87 6.93
CA ILE A 86 -11.10 -5.39 8.31
C ILE A 86 -9.75 -5.99 8.72
N MET A 87 -9.02 -6.61 7.79
CA MET A 87 -7.68 -7.13 8.07
C MET A 87 -6.71 -5.98 8.36
N PHE A 88 -6.75 -4.94 7.53
CA PHE A 88 -5.94 -3.73 7.72
C PHE A 88 -6.28 -3.04 9.07
N GLU A 89 -7.56 -2.80 9.34
CA GLU A 89 -8.00 -2.12 10.57
C GLU A 89 -7.64 -2.91 11.84
N GLU A 90 -7.90 -4.21 11.88
CA GLU A 90 -7.55 -5.05 13.04
C GLU A 90 -6.03 -5.15 13.21
N THR A 91 -5.25 -5.08 12.13
CA THR A 91 -3.78 -5.02 12.21
C THR A 91 -3.33 -3.71 12.89
N MET A 92 -3.86 -2.56 12.48
CA MET A 92 -3.53 -1.27 13.11
C MET A 92 -3.94 -1.21 14.59
N LYS A 93 -5.12 -1.75 14.91
CA LYS A 93 -5.62 -1.91 16.28
C LYS A 93 -4.76 -2.83 17.12
N TRP A 94 -4.31 -3.95 16.56
CA TRP A 94 -3.46 -4.89 17.28
C TRP A 94 -2.10 -4.24 17.57
N ILE A 95 -1.46 -3.63 16.57
CA ILE A 95 -0.16 -2.96 16.73
C ILE A 95 -0.26 -1.86 17.78
N SER A 96 -1.23 -0.94 17.68
CA SER A 96 -1.39 0.16 18.64
C SER A 96 -1.62 -0.31 20.09
N SER A 97 -2.19 -1.50 20.29
CA SER A 97 -2.43 -2.06 21.63
C SER A 97 -1.24 -2.86 22.20
N HIS A 98 -0.40 -3.46 21.36
CA HIS A 98 0.68 -4.37 21.76
C HIS A 98 2.08 -3.76 21.61
N GLU A 99 2.31 -3.00 20.54
CA GLU A 99 3.59 -2.34 20.27
C GLU A 99 3.63 -0.97 20.94
N ARG A 100 4.09 -0.96 22.19
CA ARG A 100 4.34 0.26 22.94
C ARG A 100 5.74 0.79 22.59
N ASN A 101 5.86 2.12 22.57
CA ASN A 101 7.13 2.84 22.36
C ASN A 101 7.68 2.75 20.92
N LEU A 102 6.82 2.85 19.90
CA LEU A 102 7.30 3.15 18.55
C LEU A 102 7.78 4.61 18.50
N ASP A 103 8.99 4.82 17.99
CA ASP A 103 9.56 6.16 17.84
C ASP A 103 8.98 6.85 16.60
N TYR A 104 8.79 6.09 15.52
CA TYR A 104 8.12 6.56 14.30
C TYR A 104 7.66 5.37 13.44
N ILE A 105 6.86 5.68 12.42
CA ILE A 105 6.35 4.74 11.43
C ILE A 105 6.86 5.14 10.05
N ILE A 106 7.29 4.17 9.25
CA ILE A 106 7.56 4.32 7.82
C ILE A 106 6.44 3.61 7.06
N ILE A 107 5.89 4.26 6.04
CA ILE A 107 4.92 3.67 5.12
C ILE A 107 5.40 3.88 3.70
N THR A 108 5.52 2.81 2.92
CA THR A 108 6.08 2.87 1.55
C THR A 108 5.06 2.75 0.42
N GLY A 109 3.78 3.02 0.70
CA GLY A 109 2.73 3.16 -0.31
C GLY A 109 2.02 1.85 -0.67
N ASP A 110 1.46 1.82 -1.88
CA ASP A 110 0.64 0.73 -2.45
C ASP A 110 -0.58 0.39 -1.59
N PHE A 111 -1.48 1.37 -1.52
CA PHE A 111 -2.72 1.34 -0.75
C PHE A 111 -3.90 0.78 -1.56
N GLU A 112 -3.89 1.01 -2.87
CA GLU A 112 -4.94 0.55 -3.80
C GLU A 112 -4.82 -0.95 -4.10
N SER A 113 -5.94 -1.64 -4.25
CA SER A 113 -5.94 -3.03 -4.71
C SER A 113 -5.54 -3.19 -6.18
N HIS A 114 -5.18 -4.42 -6.58
CA HIS A 114 -4.79 -4.78 -7.95
C HIS A 114 -5.96 -4.84 -8.96
N ASP A 115 -7.13 -4.25 -8.66
CA ASP A 115 -8.23 -4.09 -9.62
C ASP A 115 -8.10 -2.81 -10.45
N VAL A 116 -6.91 -2.62 -11.03
CA VAL A 116 -6.45 -1.40 -11.69
C VAL A 116 -7.38 -0.90 -12.81
N TRP A 117 -8.16 -1.80 -13.42
CA TRP A 117 -9.16 -1.46 -14.44
C TRP A 117 -10.38 -0.71 -13.90
N ALA A 118 -10.62 -0.75 -12.59
CA ALA A 118 -11.76 -0.13 -11.92
C ALA A 118 -11.37 1.13 -11.11
N ASN A 119 -10.08 1.43 -11.01
CA ASN A 119 -9.59 2.58 -10.26
C ASN A 119 -9.84 3.89 -11.05
N ASN A 120 -10.27 4.91 -10.33
CA ASN A 120 -10.37 6.28 -10.81
C ASN A 120 -9.91 7.26 -9.71
N LYS A 121 -9.74 8.53 -10.06
CA LYS A 121 -9.21 9.55 -9.14
C LYS A 121 -10.06 9.66 -7.88
N GLU A 122 -11.38 9.56 -8.02
CA GLU A 122 -12.33 9.69 -6.93
C GLU A 122 -12.24 8.51 -5.95
N THR A 123 -12.23 7.27 -6.47
CA THR A 123 -12.14 6.07 -5.63
C THR A 123 -10.79 5.96 -4.94
N THR A 124 -9.70 6.27 -5.65
CA THR A 124 -8.35 6.24 -5.10
C THR A 124 -8.14 7.35 -4.07
N THR A 125 -8.65 8.56 -4.31
CA THR A 125 -8.65 9.63 -3.29
C THR A 125 -9.39 9.18 -2.04
N ALA A 126 -10.57 8.58 -2.18
CA ALA A 126 -11.36 8.12 -1.05
C ALA A 126 -10.64 7.02 -0.26
N ASN A 127 -9.98 6.09 -0.94
CA ASN A 127 -9.26 5.00 -0.29
C ASN A 127 -7.97 5.50 0.41
N LEU A 128 -7.19 6.37 -0.22
CA LEU A 128 -6.05 7.07 0.38
C LEU A 128 -6.44 7.79 1.68
N ILE A 129 -7.53 8.56 1.66
CA ILE A 129 -8.03 9.26 2.84
C ILE A 129 -8.47 8.26 3.92
N ASN A 130 -9.25 7.23 3.56
CA ASN A 130 -9.73 6.23 4.53
C ASN A 130 -8.58 5.49 5.23
N ILE A 131 -7.61 5.01 4.47
CA ILE A 131 -6.43 4.31 5.00
C ILE A 131 -5.65 5.26 5.90
N THR A 132 -5.36 6.47 5.43
CA THR A 132 -4.59 7.44 6.21
C THR A 132 -5.30 7.85 7.50
N ASP A 133 -6.62 8.06 7.46
CA ASP A 133 -7.41 8.39 8.66
C ASP A 133 -7.45 7.23 9.65
N THR A 134 -7.51 5.99 9.18
CA THR A 134 -7.43 4.81 10.03
C THR A 134 -6.09 4.74 10.74
N ILE A 135 -4.98 4.96 10.02
CA ILE A 135 -3.63 5.00 10.63
C ILE A 135 -3.56 6.11 11.67
N TYR A 136 -4.08 7.31 11.35
CA TYR A 136 -4.11 8.43 12.26
C TYR A 136 -4.93 8.15 13.53
N GLN A 137 -6.06 7.44 13.40
CA GLN A 137 -6.88 7.03 14.54
C GLN A 137 -6.10 6.16 15.53
N TYR A 138 -5.28 5.23 15.04
CA TYR A 138 -4.50 4.32 15.89
C TYR A 138 -3.15 4.89 16.33
N PHE A 139 -2.59 5.83 15.57
CA PHE A 139 -1.27 6.43 15.82
C PHE A 139 -1.29 7.98 15.70
N PRO A 140 -2.10 8.69 16.50
CA PRO A 140 -2.25 10.14 16.36
C PRO A 140 -1.02 10.94 16.83
N ASN A 141 -0.22 10.36 17.72
CA ASN A 141 0.92 11.03 18.38
C ASN A 141 2.28 10.44 17.97
N ILE A 142 2.31 9.52 17.00
CA ILE A 142 3.54 8.89 16.52
C ILE A 142 3.82 9.47 15.13
N PRO A 143 5.00 10.05 14.88
CA PRO A 143 5.34 10.56 13.56
C PRO A 143 5.26 9.44 12.51
N VAL A 144 4.60 9.75 11.38
CA VAL A 144 4.50 8.84 10.23
C VAL A 144 5.18 9.50 9.04
N PHE A 145 6.18 8.81 8.49
CA PHE A 145 6.86 9.21 7.26
C PHE A 145 6.39 8.30 6.14
N GLN A 146 5.82 8.90 5.11
CA GLN A 146 5.14 8.18 4.05
C GLN A 146 5.76 8.46 2.69
N THR A 147 5.75 7.46 1.82
CA THR A 147 5.86 7.59 0.38
C THR A 147 4.59 7.07 -0.26
N PHE A 148 4.36 7.40 -1.54
CA PHE A 148 3.39 6.70 -2.37
C PHE A 148 4.12 5.63 -3.19
N GLY A 149 3.40 4.57 -3.51
CA GLY A 149 3.81 3.47 -4.37
C GLY A 149 3.28 3.66 -5.78
N ASN A 150 3.46 2.65 -6.62
CA ASN A 150 3.12 2.74 -8.03
C ASN A 150 1.60 2.58 -8.28
N HIS A 151 0.87 1.98 -7.33
CA HIS A 151 -0.57 1.78 -7.40
C HIS A 151 -1.43 3.03 -7.10
N GLU A 152 -0.85 4.10 -6.55
CA GLU A 152 -1.58 5.35 -6.26
C GLU A 152 -1.89 6.19 -7.52
N GLY A 153 -1.19 5.90 -8.63
CA GLY A 153 -1.42 6.55 -9.92
C GLY A 153 -2.77 6.14 -10.53
N VAL A 154 -3.39 7.07 -11.26
CA VAL A 154 -4.56 6.77 -12.10
C VAL A 154 -4.34 7.30 -13.51
N PRO A 155 -4.10 6.42 -14.51
CA PRO A 155 -3.93 4.96 -14.40
C PRO A 155 -2.73 4.55 -13.51
N GLU A 156 -2.67 3.28 -13.11
CA GLU A 156 -1.52 2.71 -12.40
C GLU A 156 -0.19 3.10 -13.08
N ASP A 157 0.88 3.24 -12.29
CA ASP A 157 2.23 3.64 -12.72
C ASP A 157 2.32 5.05 -13.36
N SER A 158 1.22 5.79 -13.46
CA SER A 158 1.17 7.02 -14.26
C SER A 158 1.59 8.26 -13.46
N PHE A 159 2.90 8.45 -13.33
CA PHE A 159 3.52 9.60 -12.66
C PHE A 159 4.33 10.45 -13.65
N ALA A 160 3.65 11.40 -14.29
CA ALA A 160 4.30 12.29 -15.26
C ALA A 160 5.39 13.16 -14.59
N PRO A 161 6.61 13.27 -15.16
CA PRO A 161 7.64 14.12 -14.60
C PRO A 161 7.35 15.60 -14.85
N HIS A 162 7.76 16.47 -13.93
CA HIS A 162 7.60 17.94 -14.02
C HIS A 162 8.18 18.57 -15.29
N SER A 163 9.06 17.87 -16.00
CA SER A 163 9.76 18.37 -17.19
C SER A 163 8.94 18.28 -18.49
N ILE A 164 7.77 17.64 -18.50
CA ILE A 164 6.94 17.55 -19.72
C ILE A 164 6.14 18.83 -19.94
N SER A 165 5.94 19.22 -21.20
CA SER A 165 5.17 20.43 -21.57
C SER A 165 3.71 20.38 -21.11
N GLU A 166 3.13 19.19 -21.04
CA GLU A 166 1.73 18.96 -20.73
C GLU A 166 1.49 18.68 -19.24
N TYR A 167 2.49 18.95 -18.37
CA TYR A 167 2.45 18.57 -16.95
C TYR A 167 1.17 19.06 -16.28
N ASP A 168 0.81 20.33 -16.43
CA ASP A 168 -0.41 20.91 -15.82
C ASP A 168 -1.71 20.22 -16.23
N SER A 169 -1.74 19.55 -17.38
CA SER A 169 -2.92 18.85 -17.90
C SER A 169 -2.90 17.33 -17.66
N ARG A 170 -1.71 16.72 -17.56
CA ARG A 170 -1.52 15.26 -17.50
C ARG A 170 -0.86 14.76 -16.22
N GLY A 171 -0.36 15.67 -15.39
CA GLY A 171 0.29 15.35 -14.13
C GLY A 171 -0.68 14.77 -13.10
N PRO A 172 -0.13 14.09 -12.08
CA PRO A 172 -0.91 13.60 -10.95
C PRO A 172 -1.08 14.70 -9.88
N GLN A 173 -1.26 15.98 -10.23
CA GLN A 173 -1.38 17.06 -9.23
C GLN A 173 -2.56 16.84 -8.28
N TRP A 174 -3.60 16.13 -8.73
CA TRP A 174 -4.72 15.72 -7.87
C TRP A 174 -4.24 14.82 -6.73
N LEU A 175 -3.34 13.87 -7.01
CA LEU A 175 -2.78 12.95 -6.03
C LEU A 175 -1.88 13.70 -5.05
N TYR A 176 -0.96 14.52 -5.56
CA TYR A 176 -0.05 15.30 -4.71
C TYR A 176 -0.80 16.25 -3.76
N LYS A 177 -1.92 16.83 -4.20
CA LYS A 177 -2.80 17.62 -3.33
C LYS A 177 -3.41 16.78 -2.21
N VAL A 178 -3.88 15.56 -2.50
CA VAL A 178 -4.45 14.65 -1.49
C VAL A 178 -3.36 14.16 -0.53
N LEU A 179 -2.17 13.81 -1.02
CA LEU A 179 -1.03 13.42 -0.18
C LEU A 179 -0.61 14.56 0.75
N ASN A 180 -0.51 15.79 0.24
CA ASN A 180 -0.20 16.96 1.06
C ASN A 180 -1.26 17.17 2.17
N GLN A 181 -2.55 17.09 1.83
CA GLN A 181 -3.63 17.21 2.81
C GLN A 181 -3.60 16.11 3.88
N THR A 182 -3.26 14.89 3.50
CA THR A 182 -3.29 13.73 4.40
C THR A 182 -2.02 13.60 5.24
N TRP A 183 -0.84 13.87 4.69
CA TRP A 183 0.44 13.73 5.39
C TRP A 183 0.69 14.84 6.43
N THR A 184 0.06 16.00 6.26
CA THR A 184 0.16 17.13 7.20
C THR A 184 -0.51 16.88 8.55
N LYS A 185 -1.19 15.73 8.70
CA LYS A 185 -1.60 15.19 10.00
C LYS A 185 -0.41 14.87 10.91
N TRP A 186 0.75 14.52 10.34
CA TRP A 186 1.97 14.18 11.08
C TRP A 186 3.15 15.07 10.74
N LEU A 187 3.22 15.58 9.51
CA LEU A 187 4.37 16.33 9.02
C LEU A 187 4.18 17.85 9.20
N PRO A 188 5.25 18.60 9.49
CA PRO A 188 5.18 20.06 9.59
C PRO A 188 4.85 20.69 8.23
N THR A 189 4.24 21.88 8.26
CA THR A 189 3.87 22.60 7.03
C THR A 189 5.06 22.93 6.13
N SER A 190 6.29 22.97 6.67
CA SER A 190 7.52 23.26 5.92
C SER A 190 7.86 22.25 4.83
N VAL A 191 7.31 21.03 4.87
CA VAL A 191 7.55 20.01 3.81
C VAL A 191 6.48 20.00 2.73
N GLN A 192 5.42 20.79 2.87
CA GLN A 192 4.28 20.83 1.94
C GLN A 192 4.71 21.23 0.52
N GLU A 193 5.63 22.18 0.39
CA GLU A 193 6.09 22.68 -0.91
C GLU A 193 6.75 21.59 -1.76
N THR A 194 7.43 20.63 -1.13
CA THR A 194 8.13 19.53 -1.82
C THR A 194 7.25 18.32 -2.13
N ILE A 195 6.06 18.24 -1.51
CA ILE A 195 5.09 17.17 -1.79
C ILE A 195 4.26 17.50 -3.05
N MET A 196 4.15 18.79 -3.40
CA MET A 196 3.37 19.29 -4.54
C MET A 196 4.09 19.19 -5.88
#